data_AF-A0A0N4V8J3-F1
#
_entry.id   AF-A0A0N4V8J3-F1
#
_cell.length_a   1.000
_cell.length_b   1.000
_cell.length_c   1.000
_cell.angle_alpha   90.00
_cell.angle_beta   90.00
_cell.angle_gamma   90.00
#
_symmetry.space_group_name_H-M   'P 1'
#
loop_
_entity.id
_entity.type
_entity.pdbx_description
1 polymer ?
#
loop_
_entity_poly.entity_id
_entity_poly.type
_entity_poly.pdbx_seq_one_letter_code
_entity_poly.pdbx_strand_id
1 'polypeptide(L)'
;MRVREKLLNVVRRLYPSARLIAVGSTINGCGAYNSDMDLCMCLPDPHRGYHTDREYGIRILKKVHRELAFRSNGLVRMATFIPAKVPIIKLEMEAPFDELEVDINCNNVPGIYNSHLLHYYSRIDDRFPALCLLVKHWAINARINDAMNGTFNSYSLILLVLHFLQCVALPPVLPNLQALFPDQFNENVNLDSLELFKELRPLPSKEVNTETVGELLVGFFNYYSQFNFTRCGISVCRASIVGIFFRSELPSSDRRYKIFIEEPYDLQNTARCVTRIENLQLIQHAFSQADKAFLGSNAHVPASWVT
;
A
#
# COMPACT_ATOMS: atom_id res chain seq x y z
N MET A 1 10.14 -13.52 -11.03
CA MET A 1 11.55 -13.04 -11.20
C MET A 1 11.99 -12.92 -12.66
N ARG A 2 11.72 -13.89 -13.54
CA ARG A 2 12.19 -13.90 -14.95
C ARG A 2 11.75 -12.67 -15.78
N VAL A 3 10.52 -12.18 -15.62
CA VAL A 3 10.02 -10.98 -16.31
C VAL A 3 10.79 -9.72 -15.89
N ARG A 4 10.96 -9.51 -14.58
CA ARG A 4 11.75 -8.40 -14.02
C ARG A 4 13.17 -8.35 -14.59
N GLU A 5 13.86 -9.49 -14.69
CA GLU A 5 15.22 -9.55 -15.26
C GLU A 5 15.24 -9.20 -16.75
N LYS A 6 14.28 -9.70 -17.53
CA LYS A 6 14.14 -9.36 -18.95
C LYS A 6 13.88 -7.86 -19.13
N LEU A 7 12.98 -7.27 -18.35
CA LEU A 7 12.71 -5.84 -18.36
C LEU A 7 13.95 -5.03 -17.93
N LEU A 8 14.65 -5.46 -16.88
CA LEU A 8 15.88 -4.83 -16.41
C LEU A 8 16.96 -4.80 -17.50
N ASN A 9 17.11 -5.87 -18.29
CA ASN A 9 18.05 -5.90 -19.40
C ASN A 9 17.71 -4.87 -20.49
N VAL A 10 16.43 -4.62 -20.75
CA VAL A 10 16.00 -3.56 -21.68
C VAL A 10 16.31 -2.19 -21.10
N VAL A 11 15.94 -1.95 -19.84
CA VAL A 11 16.20 -0.68 -19.13
C VAL A 11 17.71 -0.36 -19.07
N ARG A 12 18.55 -1.37 -18.83
CA ARG A 12 20.01 -1.21 -18.69
C ARG A 12 20.72 -0.80 -19.98
N ARG A 13 20.09 -0.93 -21.15
CA ARG A 13 20.61 -0.38 -22.41
C ARG A 13 20.65 1.15 -22.37
N LEU A 14 19.71 1.78 -21.67
CA LEU A 14 19.67 3.23 -21.44
C LEU A 14 20.42 3.63 -20.17
N TYR A 15 20.27 2.83 -19.10
CA TYR A 15 20.76 3.15 -17.77
C TYR A 15 21.48 1.95 -17.16
N PRO A 16 22.79 1.76 -17.44
CA PRO A 16 23.52 0.56 -17.00
C PRO A 16 23.50 0.33 -15.48
N SER A 17 23.47 1.40 -14.67
CA SER A 17 23.39 1.34 -13.21
C SER A 17 21.97 1.12 -12.67
N ALA A 18 20.96 1.02 -13.53
CA ALA A 18 19.59 0.84 -13.09
C ALA A 18 19.41 -0.46 -12.30
N ARG A 19 18.57 -0.36 -11.29
CA ARG A 19 17.99 -1.48 -10.55
C ARG A 19 16.48 -1.46 -10.76
N LEU A 20 15.87 -2.64 -10.74
CA LEU A 20 14.42 -2.79 -10.86
C LEU A 20 13.96 -3.64 -9.68
N ILE A 21 13.40 -2.97 -8.67
CA ILE A 21 13.05 -3.56 -7.37
C ILE A 21 11.55 -3.85 -7.37
N ALA A 22 11.15 -5.06 -6.98
CA ALA A 22 9.73 -5.38 -6.82
C ALA A 22 9.20 -4.68 -5.56
N VAL A 23 8.03 -4.06 -5.68
CA VAL A 23 7.37 -3.30 -4.63
C VAL A 23 5.88 -3.65 -4.58
N GLY A 24 5.13 -2.95 -3.74
CA GLY A 24 3.68 -3.04 -3.67
C GLY A 24 3.19 -4.45 -3.34
N SER A 25 2.06 -4.79 -3.96
CA SER A 25 1.37 -6.06 -3.71
C SER A 25 2.19 -7.29 -4.12
N THR A 26 3.20 -7.10 -4.98
CA THR A 26 4.14 -8.14 -5.43
C THR A 26 4.93 -8.76 -4.28
N ILE A 27 5.30 -7.97 -3.26
CA ILE A 27 6.23 -8.42 -2.20
C ILE A 27 5.72 -8.19 -0.78
N ASN A 28 4.73 -7.32 -0.59
CA ASN A 28 4.27 -6.91 0.75
C ASN A 28 3.46 -7.99 1.50
N GLY A 29 3.17 -9.13 0.87
CA GLY A 29 2.41 -10.24 1.47
C GLY A 29 0.88 -10.07 1.44
N CYS A 30 0.37 -8.95 0.93
CA CYS A 30 -1.06 -8.62 0.86
C CYS A 30 -1.61 -8.61 -0.59
N GLY A 31 -0.93 -9.27 -1.52
CA GLY A 31 -1.36 -9.42 -2.92
C GLY A 31 -2.40 -10.53 -3.11
N ALA A 32 -3.35 -10.31 -4.01
CA ALA A 32 -4.24 -11.33 -4.55
C ALA A 32 -3.63 -11.99 -5.79
N TYR A 33 -4.13 -13.15 -6.21
CA TYR A 33 -3.58 -13.93 -7.35
C TYR A 33 -3.55 -13.16 -8.68
N ASN A 34 -4.42 -12.17 -8.85
CA ASN A 34 -4.55 -11.33 -10.04
C ASN A 34 -3.95 -9.92 -9.84
N SER A 35 -3.04 -9.75 -8.89
CA SER A 35 -2.41 -8.44 -8.67
C SER A 35 -1.33 -8.15 -9.69
N ASP A 36 -1.30 -6.90 -10.17
CA ASP A 36 -0.24 -6.36 -11.01
C ASP A 36 1.15 -6.53 -10.36
N MET A 37 2.19 -6.66 -11.18
CA MET A 37 3.57 -6.61 -10.72
C MET A 37 4.04 -5.16 -10.64
N ASP A 38 4.13 -4.64 -9.43
CA ASP A 38 4.68 -3.30 -9.18
C ASP A 38 6.21 -3.34 -9.10
N LEU A 39 6.87 -2.51 -9.91
CA LEU A 39 8.33 -2.35 -9.94
C LEU A 39 8.72 -0.88 -9.72
N CYS A 40 9.73 -0.66 -8.89
CA CYS A 40 10.42 0.61 -8.76
C CYS A 40 11.76 0.53 -9.48
N MET A 41 11.93 1.34 -10.53
CA MET A 41 13.23 1.55 -11.15
C MET A 41 14.04 2.53 -10.31
N CYS A 42 15.19 2.09 -9.81
CA CYS A 42 16.09 2.91 -9.02
C CYS A 42 17.31 3.30 -9.86
N LEU A 43 17.54 4.60 -9.98
CA LEU A 43 18.70 5.19 -10.62
C LEU A 43 19.53 5.94 -9.56
N PRO A 44 20.61 5.32 -9.05
CA PRO A 44 21.47 5.97 -8.08
C PRO A 44 22.24 7.13 -8.73
N ASP A 45 22.29 8.25 -8.01
CA ASP A 45 23.09 9.42 -8.30
C ASP A 45 24.28 9.47 -7.31
N PRO A 46 25.53 9.54 -7.80
CA PRO A 46 26.72 9.51 -6.95
C PRO A 46 26.80 10.61 -5.90
N HIS A 47 26.11 11.74 -6.09
CA HIS A 47 26.18 12.90 -5.22
C HIS A 47 24.91 13.13 -4.39
N ARG A 48 23.77 12.62 -4.85
CA ARG A 48 22.45 12.92 -4.25
C ARG A 48 21.64 11.67 -3.86
N GLY A 49 22.20 10.47 -3.99
CA GLY A 49 21.48 9.23 -3.68
C GLY A 49 20.43 8.93 -4.74
N TYR A 50 19.17 9.34 -4.54
CA TYR A 50 18.09 9.14 -5.52
C TYR A 50 17.34 10.45 -5.77
N HIS A 51 17.24 10.86 -7.04
CA HIS A 51 16.40 11.99 -7.41
C HIS A 51 14.93 11.60 -7.35
N THR A 52 14.20 12.13 -6.37
CA THR A 52 12.77 11.89 -6.14
C THR A 52 11.85 12.94 -6.79
N ASP A 53 12.45 13.91 -7.51
CA ASP A 53 11.70 14.94 -8.22
C ASP A 53 10.79 14.35 -9.32
N ARG A 54 9.55 14.83 -9.37
CA ARG A 54 8.54 14.32 -10.31
C ARG A 54 8.93 14.59 -11.76
N GLU A 55 9.50 15.75 -12.08
CA GLU A 55 9.90 16.06 -13.46
C GLU A 55 11.07 15.19 -13.90
N TYR A 56 12.03 14.94 -13.01
CA TYR A 56 13.07 13.95 -13.23
C TYR A 56 12.46 12.58 -13.56
N GLY A 57 11.55 12.10 -12.70
CA GLY A 57 10.83 10.83 -12.93
C GLY A 57 10.15 10.77 -14.30
N ILE A 58 9.41 11.82 -14.69
CA ILE A 58 8.76 11.92 -16.01
C ILE A 58 9.78 11.86 -17.15
N ARG A 59 10.88 12.64 -17.07
CA ARG A 59 11.89 12.68 -18.13
C ARG A 59 12.53 11.31 -18.35
N ILE A 60 12.86 10.62 -17.26
CA ILE A 60 13.46 9.28 -17.32
C ILE A 60 12.45 8.26 -17.83
N LEU A 61 11.24 8.21 -17.26
CA LEU A 61 10.21 7.24 -17.65
C LEU A 61 9.78 7.44 -19.11
N LYS A 62 9.75 8.66 -19.64
CA LYS A 62 9.49 8.88 -21.08
C LYS A 62 10.56 8.27 -21.99
N LYS A 63 11.83 8.20 -21.56
CA LYS A 63 12.90 7.54 -22.32
C LYS A 63 12.76 6.02 -22.23
N VAL A 64 12.53 5.50 -21.02
CA VAL A 64 12.33 4.07 -20.77
C VAL A 64 11.08 3.54 -21.48
N HIS A 65 9.99 4.30 -21.48
CA HIS A 65 8.75 3.98 -22.18
C HIS A 65 8.99 3.73 -23.67
N ARG A 66 9.75 4.61 -24.35
CA ARG A 66 10.09 4.41 -25.78
C ARG A 66 10.91 3.15 -26.00
N GLU A 67 11.88 2.88 -25.12
CA GLU A 67 12.71 1.67 -25.24
C GLU A 67 11.86 0.39 -25.04
N LEU A 68 10.94 0.38 -24.08
CA LEU A 68 10.03 -0.73 -23.83
C LEU A 68 8.99 -0.90 -24.95
N ALA A 69 8.44 0.21 -25.46
CA ALA A 69 7.41 0.19 -26.51
C ALA A 69 7.95 -0.27 -27.86
N PHE A 70 9.18 0.12 -28.22
CA PHE A 70 9.69 -0.06 -29.59
C PHE A 70 10.90 -1.01 -29.69
N ARG A 71 11.59 -1.29 -28.57
CA ARG A 71 12.88 -2.02 -28.57
C ARG A 71 12.94 -3.13 -27.52
N SER A 72 11.79 -3.61 -27.06
CA SER A 72 11.68 -4.72 -26.10
C SER A 72 11.86 -6.11 -26.73
N ASN A 73 12.07 -6.19 -28.05
CA ASN A 73 12.24 -7.44 -28.81
C ASN A 73 11.08 -8.43 -28.60
N GLY A 74 9.85 -7.95 -28.68
CA GLY A 74 8.65 -8.77 -28.52
C GLY A 74 8.36 -9.21 -27.09
N LEU A 75 8.94 -8.55 -26.09
CA LEU A 75 8.65 -8.82 -24.67
C LEU A 75 7.38 -8.10 -24.18
N VAL A 76 7.12 -6.91 -24.72
CA VAL A 76 6.04 -6.02 -24.30
C VAL A 76 5.07 -5.86 -25.46
N ARG A 77 3.80 -6.17 -25.23
CA ARG A 77 2.71 -6.02 -26.20
C ARG A 77 2.30 -4.55 -26.32
N MET A 78 2.09 -3.92 -25.16
CA MET A 78 1.71 -2.51 -25.07
C MET A 78 2.38 -1.85 -23.87
N ALA A 79 2.81 -0.61 -24.05
CA ALA A 79 3.34 0.22 -22.99
C ALA A 79 2.62 1.56 -22.95
N THR A 80 2.05 1.91 -21.79
CA THR A 80 1.26 3.14 -21.59
C THR A 80 1.93 3.99 -20.52
N PHE A 81 2.22 5.25 -20.85
CA PHE A 81 2.76 6.21 -19.88
C PHE A 81 1.62 6.97 -19.19
N ILE A 82 1.60 6.96 -17.85
CA ILE A 82 0.55 7.58 -17.03
C ILE A 82 1.19 8.70 -16.19
N PRO A 83 0.89 10.00 -16.47
CA PRO A 83 1.49 11.13 -15.78
C PRO A 83 0.80 11.47 -14.44
N ALA A 84 0.53 10.46 -13.61
CA ALA A 84 -0.09 10.64 -12.30
C ALA A 84 0.84 11.39 -11.31
N LYS A 85 0.43 11.48 -10.04
CA LYS A 85 1.26 12.09 -8.99
C LYS A 85 2.61 11.36 -8.86
N VAL A 86 2.57 10.04 -8.80
CA VAL A 86 3.72 9.16 -9.06
C VAL A 86 3.58 8.72 -10.51
N PRO A 87 4.40 9.24 -11.44
CA PRO A 87 4.31 8.83 -12.84
C PRO A 87 4.71 7.36 -12.98
N ILE A 88 3.97 6.62 -13.81
CA ILE A 88 4.22 5.19 -14.04
C ILE A 88 4.19 4.85 -15.53
N ILE A 89 4.81 3.73 -15.88
CA ILE A 89 4.61 3.03 -17.15
C ILE A 89 3.85 1.76 -16.83
N LYS A 90 2.65 1.61 -17.38
CA LYS A 90 1.89 0.36 -17.34
C LYS A 90 2.23 -0.48 -18.58
N LEU A 91 2.58 -1.74 -18.37
CA LEU A 91 2.98 -2.68 -19.41
C LEU A 91 2.00 -3.84 -19.46
N GLU A 92 1.55 -4.14 -20.67
CA GLU A 92 0.97 -5.43 -21.00
C GLU A 92 2.04 -6.26 -21.69
N MET A 93 2.29 -7.44 -21.16
CA MET A 93 3.37 -8.30 -21.64
C MET A 93 2.93 -9.14 -22.84
N GLU A 94 3.89 -9.59 -23.65
CA GLU A 94 3.64 -10.59 -24.69
C GLU A 94 3.68 -12.01 -24.11
N ALA A 95 3.16 -12.98 -24.89
CA ALA A 95 3.26 -14.40 -24.57
C ALA A 95 4.73 -14.82 -24.30
N PRO A 96 5.00 -15.66 -23.28
CA PRO A 96 4.06 -16.40 -22.45
C PRO A 96 3.69 -15.68 -21.13
N PHE A 97 3.77 -14.35 -21.08
CA PHE A 97 3.52 -13.55 -19.87
C PHE A 97 2.28 -12.66 -20.00
N ASP A 98 1.42 -12.90 -20.99
CA ASP A 98 0.30 -12.06 -21.40
C ASP A 98 -0.80 -11.87 -20.34
N GLU A 99 -0.84 -12.73 -19.32
CA GLU A 99 -1.69 -12.58 -18.13
C GLU A 99 -1.12 -11.61 -17.08
N LEU A 100 0.12 -11.15 -17.25
CA LEU A 100 0.82 -10.28 -16.31
C LEU A 100 0.76 -8.81 -16.76
N GLU A 101 0.22 -7.97 -15.89
CA GLU A 101 0.36 -6.52 -15.99
C GLU A 101 1.53 -6.05 -15.10
N VAL A 102 2.35 -5.12 -15.61
CA VAL A 102 3.53 -4.61 -14.88
C VAL A 102 3.51 -3.10 -14.83
N ASP A 103 3.57 -2.54 -13.63
CA ASP A 103 3.66 -1.10 -13.40
C ASP A 103 5.09 -0.71 -13.00
N ILE A 104 5.71 0.22 -13.72
CA ILE A 104 7.06 0.71 -13.43
C ILE A 104 7.03 2.20 -13.06
N ASN A 105 7.40 2.51 -11.82
CA ASN A 105 7.69 3.88 -11.38
C ASN A 105 9.22 4.14 -11.33
N CYS A 106 9.63 5.39 -11.10
CA CYS A 106 11.04 5.78 -11.01
C CYS A 106 11.34 6.43 -9.67
N ASN A 107 12.34 5.90 -8.96
CA ASN A 107 12.85 6.42 -7.68
C ASN A 107 11.76 6.68 -6.63
N ASN A 108 10.67 5.90 -6.61
CA ASN A 108 9.68 5.97 -5.53
C ASN A 108 10.19 5.25 -4.28
N VAL A 109 11.23 5.81 -3.67
CA VAL A 109 11.96 5.24 -2.53
C VAL A 109 11.04 4.92 -1.33
N PRO A 110 10.11 5.80 -0.90
CA PRO A 110 9.15 5.46 0.17
C PRO A 110 8.36 4.19 -0.15
N GLY A 111 7.96 4.00 -1.41
CA GLY A 111 7.26 2.78 -1.85
C GLY A 111 8.07 1.50 -1.62
N ILE A 112 9.39 1.56 -1.69
CA ILE A 112 10.25 0.40 -1.39
C ILE A 112 10.25 0.11 0.12
N TYR A 113 10.49 1.13 0.95
CA TYR A 113 10.49 0.97 2.41
C TYR A 113 9.14 0.49 2.95
N ASN A 114 8.03 0.97 2.38
CA ASN A 114 6.69 0.51 2.71
C ASN A 114 6.45 -0.94 2.39
N SER A 115 6.88 -1.35 1.20
CA SER A 115 6.71 -2.72 0.76
C SER A 115 7.51 -3.68 1.63
N HIS A 116 8.71 -3.26 2.05
CA HIS A 116 9.54 -3.98 3.02
C HIS A 116 8.87 -4.02 4.40
N LEU A 117 8.45 -2.89 4.96
CA LEU A 117 7.77 -2.83 6.25
C LEU A 117 6.53 -3.73 6.31
N LEU A 118 5.65 -3.62 5.30
CA LEU A 118 4.44 -4.43 5.21
C LEU A 118 4.73 -5.92 5.01
N HIS A 119 5.79 -6.26 4.28
CA HIS A 119 6.26 -7.65 4.17
C HIS A 119 6.54 -8.23 5.55
N TYR A 120 7.26 -7.51 6.42
CA TYR A 120 7.52 -7.99 7.78
C TYR A 120 6.26 -8.10 8.63
N TYR A 121 5.33 -7.14 8.53
CA TYR A 121 4.03 -7.29 9.20
C TYR A 121 3.26 -8.54 8.73
N SER A 122 3.27 -8.84 7.43
CA SER A 122 2.61 -10.03 6.86
C SER A 122 3.19 -11.36 7.38
N ARG A 123 4.40 -11.33 7.93
CA ARG A 123 5.13 -12.49 8.43
C ARG A 123 5.03 -12.67 9.94
N ILE A 124 4.54 -11.66 10.67
CA ILE A 124 4.39 -11.72 12.12
C ILE A 124 3.12 -12.49 12.51
N ASP A 125 2.02 -12.24 11.79
CA ASP A 125 0.73 -12.85 12.10
C ASP A 125 -0.11 -12.99 10.80
N ASP A 126 -0.50 -14.22 10.48
CA ASP A 126 -1.24 -14.55 9.24
C ASP A 126 -2.62 -13.89 9.17
N ARG A 127 -3.17 -13.41 10.29
CA ARG A 127 -4.45 -12.69 10.32
C ARG A 127 -4.35 -11.34 9.62
N PHE A 128 -3.17 -10.71 9.57
CA PHE A 128 -2.97 -9.42 8.89
C PHE A 128 -3.19 -9.50 7.37
N PRO A 129 -2.46 -10.33 6.61
CA PRO A 129 -2.69 -10.44 5.16
C PRO A 129 -4.10 -10.96 4.85
N ALA A 130 -4.66 -11.86 5.67
CA ALA A 130 -6.04 -12.32 5.54
C ALA A 130 -7.06 -11.16 5.65
N LEU A 131 -6.94 -10.32 6.68
CA LEU A 131 -7.79 -9.13 6.84
C LEU A 131 -7.59 -8.11 5.72
N CYS A 132 -6.35 -7.88 5.27
CA CYS A 132 -6.10 -7.00 4.13
C CYS A 132 -6.85 -7.46 2.87
N LEU A 133 -6.85 -8.76 2.58
CA LEU A 133 -7.56 -9.32 1.42
C LEU A 133 -9.08 -9.19 1.58
N LEU A 134 -9.62 -9.52 2.75
CA LEU A 134 -11.06 -9.41 3.04
C LEU A 134 -11.55 -7.96 2.93
N VAL A 135 -10.84 -7.02 3.55
CA VAL A 135 -11.16 -5.59 3.51
C VAL A 135 -11.00 -5.03 2.09
N LYS A 136 -9.96 -5.41 1.35
CA LYS A 136 -9.78 -5.00 -0.04
C LYS A 136 -10.93 -5.49 -0.92
N HIS A 137 -11.30 -6.77 -0.80
CA HIS A 137 -12.41 -7.34 -1.56
C HIS A 137 -13.75 -6.67 -1.21
N TRP A 138 -14.03 -6.47 0.08
CA TRP A 138 -15.20 -5.73 0.54
C TRP A 138 -15.24 -4.31 -0.04
N ALA A 139 -14.14 -3.57 0.04
CA ALA A 139 -14.06 -2.18 -0.40
C ALA A 139 -14.26 -2.02 -1.92
N ILE A 140 -13.81 -2.99 -2.71
CA ILE A 140 -14.09 -3.06 -4.16
C ILE A 140 -15.59 -3.21 -4.39
N ASN A 141 -16.23 -4.18 -3.73
CA ASN A 141 -17.67 -4.44 -3.87
C ASN A 141 -18.54 -3.29 -3.35
N ALA A 142 -18.08 -2.61 -2.30
CA ALA A 142 -18.71 -1.40 -1.75
C ALA A 142 -18.40 -0.13 -2.57
N ARG A 143 -17.63 -0.23 -3.65
CA ARG A 143 -17.23 0.88 -4.56
C ARG A 143 -16.50 2.03 -3.84
N ILE A 144 -15.67 1.69 -2.86
CA ILE A 144 -14.84 2.65 -2.11
C ILE A 144 -13.33 2.39 -2.21
N ASN A 145 -12.92 1.49 -3.12
CA ASN A 145 -11.52 1.23 -3.49
C ASN A 145 -11.25 1.65 -4.95
N ASP A 146 -11.46 2.93 -5.25
CA ASP A 146 -11.22 3.54 -6.55
C ASP A 146 -10.65 4.95 -6.36
N ALA A 147 -9.32 5.04 -6.37
CA ALA A 147 -8.60 6.28 -6.16
C ALA A 147 -8.80 7.30 -7.30
N MET A 148 -9.06 6.85 -8.52
CA MET A 148 -9.32 7.75 -9.66
C MET A 148 -10.64 8.48 -9.49
N ASN A 149 -11.64 7.80 -8.92
CA ASN A 149 -12.94 8.40 -8.57
C ASN A 149 -12.97 9.01 -7.16
N GLY A 150 -11.81 9.15 -6.52
CA GLY A 150 -11.65 9.91 -5.28
C GLY A 150 -12.07 9.16 -4.01
N THR A 151 -12.06 7.83 -4.03
CA THR A 151 -12.20 6.97 -2.84
C THR A 151 -10.85 6.35 -2.47
N PHE A 152 -10.78 5.34 -1.59
CA PHE A 152 -9.49 4.82 -1.14
C PHE A 152 -8.67 4.19 -2.27
N ASN A 153 -7.35 4.23 -2.14
CA ASN A 153 -6.47 3.27 -2.80
C ASN A 153 -6.24 2.07 -1.87
N SER A 154 -5.78 0.96 -2.45
CA SER A 154 -5.53 -0.28 -1.71
C SER A 154 -4.48 -0.12 -0.61
N TYR A 155 -3.45 0.71 -0.81
CA TYR A 155 -2.43 0.97 0.23
C TYR A 155 -3.04 1.64 1.47
N SER A 156 -3.93 2.60 1.29
CA SER A 156 -4.63 3.29 2.38
C SER A 156 -5.49 2.31 3.19
N LEU A 157 -6.17 1.37 2.52
CA LEU A 157 -6.93 0.31 3.20
C LEU A 157 -6.02 -0.61 4.02
N ILE A 158 -4.85 -0.99 3.49
CA ILE A 158 -3.86 -1.79 4.24
C ILE A 158 -3.40 -1.05 5.51
N LEU A 159 -3.16 0.26 5.42
CA LEU A 159 -2.79 1.06 6.59
C LEU A 159 -3.92 1.18 7.63
N LEU A 160 -5.18 1.21 7.21
CA LEU A 160 -6.31 1.12 8.16
C LEU A 160 -6.32 -0.22 8.90
N VAL A 161 -6.12 -1.34 8.18
CA VAL A 161 -6.04 -2.67 8.80
C VAL A 161 -4.86 -2.74 9.77
N LEU A 162 -3.68 -2.25 9.36
CA LEU A 162 -2.50 -2.24 10.22
C LEU A 162 -2.73 -1.42 11.49
N HIS A 163 -3.26 -0.20 11.36
CA HIS A 163 -3.63 0.63 12.51
C HIS A 163 -4.62 -0.08 13.44
N PHE A 164 -5.66 -0.71 12.90
CA PHE A 164 -6.65 -1.44 13.70
C PHE A 164 -5.99 -2.56 14.53
N LEU A 165 -5.12 -3.36 13.91
CA LEU A 165 -4.42 -4.46 14.57
C LEU A 165 -3.35 -4.00 15.57
N GLN A 166 -2.83 -2.77 15.43
CA GLN A 166 -1.85 -2.18 16.34
C GLN A 166 -2.48 -1.48 17.55
N CYS A 167 -3.59 -0.77 17.33
CA CYS A 167 -4.08 0.23 18.29
C CYS A 167 -5.50 -0.02 18.80
N VAL A 168 -6.30 -0.83 18.10
CA VAL A 168 -7.73 -0.98 18.39
C VAL A 168 -8.06 -2.37 18.90
N ALA A 169 -7.56 -3.42 18.23
CA ALA A 169 -7.65 -4.78 18.74
C ALA A 169 -6.89 -4.88 20.08
N LEU A 170 -7.54 -5.40 21.11
CA LEU A 170 -6.97 -5.51 22.45
C LEU A 170 -7.08 -6.96 22.95
N PRO A 171 -5.95 -7.62 23.26
CA PRO A 171 -4.57 -7.15 23.14
C PRO A 171 -4.16 -6.81 21.69
N PRO A 172 -3.13 -5.96 21.44
CA PRO A 172 -2.67 -5.66 20.08
C PRO A 172 -2.18 -6.92 19.35
N VAL A 173 -2.70 -7.15 18.14
CA VAL A 173 -2.26 -8.25 17.27
C VAL A 173 -0.85 -7.95 16.74
N LEU A 174 -0.64 -6.76 16.16
CA LEU A 174 0.63 -6.35 15.58
C LEU A 174 1.35 -5.31 16.47
N PRO A 175 2.70 -5.35 16.54
CA PRO A 175 3.47 -4.31 17.22
C PRO A 175 3.69 -3.08 16.32
N ASN A 176 4.35 -2.04 16.83
CA ASN A 176 4.97 -1.00 15.99
C ASN A 176 6.42 -1.38 15.68
N LEU A 177 6.70 -1.87 14.47
CA LEU A 177 8.03 -2.30 14.05
C LEU A 177 9.05 -1.16 13.95
N GLN A 178 8.62 0.03 13.56
CA GLN A 178 9.51 1.19 13.47
C GLN A 178 9.97 1.66 14.86
N ALA A 179 9.12 1.48 15.89
CA ALA A 179 9.49 1.73 17.28
C ALA A 179 10.38 0.63 17.87
N LEU A 180 10.10 -0.65 17.57
CA LEU A 180 10.86 -1.77 18.12
C LEU A 180 12.24 -1.97 17.48
N PHE A 181 12.34 -1.75 16.16
CA PHE A 181 13.56 -2.00 15.40
C PHE A 181 13.89 -0.79 14.51
N PRO A 182 14.16 0.39 15.10
CA PRO A 182 14.39 1.61 14.36
C PRO A 182 15.60 1.48 13.41
N ASP A 183 16.63 0.71 13.77
CA ASP A 183 17.79 0.40 12.91
C ASP A 183 17.44 -0.39 11.63
N GLN A 184 16.30 -1.09 11.61
CA GLN A 184 15.86 -1.89 10.45
C GLN A 184 14.77 -1.20 9.62
N PHE A 185 13.94 -0.36 10.23
CA PHE A 185 12.75 0.25 9.59
C PHE A 185 12.77 1.78 9.62
N ASN A 186 13.95 2.40 9.61
CA ASN A 186 14.10 3.84 9.40
C ASN A 186 14.39 4.18 7.92
N GLU A 187 14.17 5.44 7.56
CA GLU A 187 14.37 5.96 6.19
C GLU A 187 15.83 6.06 5.73
N ASN A 188 16.79 5.98 6.65
CA ASN A 188 18.23 6.04 6.39
C ASN A 188 18.86 4.68 6.09
N VAL A 189 18.11 3.58 6.21
CA VAL A 189 18.60 2.24 5.86
C VAL A 189 18.90 2.19 4.36
N ASN A 190 20.10 1.77 3.99
CA ASN A 190 20.47 1.68 2.58
C ASN A 190 19.55 0.69 1.84
N LEU A 191 18.98 1.11 0.71
CA LEU A 191 18.14 0.26 -0.14
C LEU A 191 18.80 -1.06 -0.56
N ASP A 192 20.13 -1.11 -0.69
CA ASP A 192 20.89 -2.32 -1.01
C ASP A 192 20.95 -3.32 0.15
N SER A 193 20.71 -2.86 1.38
CA SER A 193 20.70 -3.70 2.58
C SER A 193 19.31 -4.22 2.96
N LEU A 194 18.27 -3.83 2.23
CA LEU A 194 16.91 -4.29 2.47
C LEU A 194 16.77 -5.75 2.02
N GLU A 195 16.69 -6.64 3.00
CA GLU A 195 16.47 -8.06 2.79
C GLU A 195 15.02 -8.42 3.13
N LEU A 196 14.34 -9.07 2.18
CA LEU A 196 13.08 -9.76 2.45
C LEU A 196 13.39 -11.11 3.10
N PHE A 197 12.46 -11.64 3.89
CA PHE A 197 12.56 -12.95 4.55
C PHE A 197 13.72 -13.14 5.55
N LYS A 198 14.45 -12.08 5.91
CA LYS A 198 15.38 -12.14 7.05
C LYS A 198 14.57 -12.35 8.33
N GLU A 199 15.08 -13.16 9.25
CA GLU A 199 14.41 -13.32 10.54
C GLU A 199 14.47 -12.01 11.34
N LEU A 200 13.32 -11.63 11.92
CA LEU A 200 13.27 -10.54 12.89
C LEU A 200 13.96 -10.96 14.19
N ARG A 201 14.53 -9.98 14.88
CA ARG A 201 14.89 -10.17 16.29
C ARG A 201 13.63 -10.55 17.08
N PRO A 202 13.75 -11.37 18.14
CA PRO A 202 12.60 -11.79 18.94
C PRO A 202 11.76 -10.59 19.41
N LEU A 203 10.44 -10.69 19.22
CA LEU A 203 9.51 -9.68 19.70
C LEU A 203 9.43 -9.74 21.24
N PRO A 204 9.20 -8.60 21.92
CA PRO A 204 8.95 -8.58 23.35
C PRO A 204 7.75 -9.46 23.73
N SER A 205 7.84 -10.13 24.88
CA SER A 205 6.71 -10.88 25.42
C SER A 205 5.53 -9.95 25.66
N LYS A 206 4.36 -10.31 25.14
CA LYS A 206 3.11 -9.58 25.31
C LYS A 206 1.94 -10.55 25.45
N GLU A 207 0.83 -10.06 25.99
CA GLU A 207 -0.43 -10.79 25.95
C GLU A 207 -0.81 -11.03 24.48
N VAL A 208 -1.21 -12.26 24.17
CA VAL A 208 -1.52 -12.69 22.81
C VAL A 208 -3.01 -12.52 22.57
N ASN A 209 -3.36 -11.76 21.54
CA ASN A 209 -4.74 -11.68 21.07
C ASN A 209 -5.16 -13.00 20.41
N THR A 210 -6.28 -13.56 20.86
CA THR A 210 -6.83 -14.84 20.38
C THR A 210 -8.05 -14.69 19.47
N GLU A 211 -8.43 -13.46 19.10
CA GLU A 211 -9.56 -13.21 18.20
C GLU A 211 -9.28 -13.81 16.82
N THR A 212 -10.29 -14.46 16.27
CA THR A 212 -10.29 -14.99 14.92
C THR A 212 -10.28 -13.87 13.89
N VAL A 213 -9.93 -14.21 12.63
CA VAL A 213 -10.03 -13.26 11.50
C VAL A 213 -11.44 -12.67 11.38
N GLY A 214 -12.48 -13.47 11.64
CA GLY A 214 -13.87 -13.03 11.59
C GLY A 214 -14.20 -12.01 12.68
N GLU A 215 -13.82 -12.28 13.93
CA GLU A 215 -14.03 -11.34 15.05
C GLU A 215 -13.28 -10.02 14.82
N LEU A 216 -12.03 -10.09 14.35
CA LEU A 216 -11.24 -8.92 14.00
C LEU A 216 -11.87 -8.12 12.84
N LEU A 217 -12.45 -8.79 11.84
CA LEU A 217 -13.13 -8.13 10.73
C LEU A 217 -14.38 -7.37 11.21
N VAL A 218 -15.17 -7.98 12.11
CA VAL A 218 -16.34 -7.33 12.72
C VAL A 218 -15.90 -6.13 13.55
N GLY A 219 -14.87 -6.29 14.38
CA GLY A 219 -14.27 -5.19 15.15
C GLY A 219 -13.75 -4.06 14.27
N PHE A 220 -13.14 -4.38 13.13
CA PHE A 220 -12.65 -3.40 12.16
C PHE A 220 -13.80 -2.54 11.60
N PHE A 221 -14.90 -3.16 11.17
CA PHE A 221 -16.06 -2.41 10.67
C PHE A 221 -16.72 -1.59 11.78
N ASN A 222 -16.85 -2.15 12.98
CA ASN A 222 -17.42 -1.45 14.12
C ASN A 222 -16.62 -0.21 14.52
N TYR A 223 -15.29 -0.32 14.53
CA TYR A 223 -14.42 0.80 14.86
C TYR A 223 -14.52 1.90 13.79
N TYR A 224 -14.37 1.54 12.51
CA TYR A 224 -14.34 2.54 11.44
C TYR A 224 -15.72 3.09 11.04
N SER A 225 -16.82 2.44 11.43
CA SER A 225 -18.16 3.02 11.31
C SER A 225 -18.35 4.22 12.26
N GLN A 226 -17.64 4.22 13.39
CA GLN A 226 -17.69 5.27 14.42
C GLN A 226 -16.53 6.27 14.33
N PHE A 227 -15.47 5.94 13.58
CA PHE A 227 -14.26 6.77 13.50
C PHE A 227 -14.53 8.15 12.85
N ASN A 228 -14.05 9.20 13.51
CA ASN A 228 -14.22 10.57 13.03
C ASN A 228 -13.11 11.00 12.05
N PHE A 229 -13.20 10.57 10.80
CA PHE A 229 -12.27 10.95 9.72
C PHE A 229 -12.14 12.47 9.49
N THR A 230 -13.15 13.26 9.86
CA THR A 230 -13.11 14.73 9.68
C THR A 230 -12.20 15.42 10.70
N ARG A 231 -12.09 14.87 11.91
CA ARG A 231 -11.30 15.46 13.01
C ARG A 231 -9.98 14.75 13.25
N CYS A 232 -9.91 13.46 12.94
CA CYS A 232 -8.79 12.59 13.28
C CYS A 232 -8.05 12.11 12.03
N GLY A 233 -6.72 12.10 12.12
CA GLY A 233 -5.83 11.43 11.19
C GLY A 233 -5.31 10.14 11.80
N ILE A 234 -4.88 9.21 10.95
CA ILE A 234 -4.36 7.90 11.35
C ILE A 234 -2.86 7.86 11.05
N SER A 235 -2.07 7.27 11.94
CA SER A 235 -0.65 7.02 11.74
C SER A 235 -0.25 5.69 12.38
N VAL A 236 0.41 4.84 11.60
CA VAL A 236 0.92 3.53 12.05
C VAL A 236 2.34 3.64 12.65
N CYS A 237 3.01 4.78 12.45
CA CYS A 237 4.39 5.00 12.91
C CYS A 237 4.47 5.89 14.14
N ARG A 238 3.52 6.83 14.34
CA ARG A 238 3.52 7.70 15.51
C ARG A 238 3.45 6.87 16.79
N ALA A 239 4.43 7.06 17.66
CA ALA A 239 4.57 6.40 18.94
C ALA A 239 3.47 6.75 19.98
N SER A 240 2.36 7.39 19.57
CA SER A 240 1.23 7.57 20.45
C SER A 240 0.50 6.24 20.59
N ILE A 241 0.12 5.90 21.83
CA ILE A 241 -0.56 4.64 22.22
C ILE A 241 -1.82 4.35 21.37
N VAL A 242 -2.35 5.35 20.65
CA VAL A 242 -3.61 5.26 19.91
C VAL A 242 -3.44 5.33 18.39
N GLY A 243 -2.25 5.66 17.84
CA GLY A 243 -2.07 5.77 16.37
C GLY A 243 -2.98 6.81 15.69
N ILE A 244 -3.49 7.77 16.46
CA ILE A 244 -4.42 8.83 16.04
C ILE A 244 -3.85 10.18 16.44
N PHE A 245 -4.10 11.21 15.61
CA PHE A 245 -3.78 12.60 15.91
C PHE A 245 -4.89 13.55 15.41
N PHE A 246 -4.93 14.77 15.91
CA PHE A 246 -5.94 15.73 15.47
C PHE A 246 -5.53 16.40 14.16
N ARG A 247 -6.46 16.43 13.21
CA ARG A 247 -6.24 17.07 11.90
C ARG A 247 -6.07 18.59 11.99
N SER A 248 -6.40 19.21 13.12
CA SER A 248 -6.10 20.61 13.39
C SER A 248 -4.60 20.90 13.48
N GLU A 249 -3.77 19.89 13.76
CA GLU A 249 -2.30 19.98 13.79
C GLU A 249 -1.69 20.00 12.38
N LEU A 250 -2.46 19.63 11.35
CA LEU A 250 -1.97 19.56 9.97
C LEU A 250 -1.85 20.94 9.33
N PRO A 251 -0.90 21.11 8.38
CA PRO A 251 -0.81 22.31 7.57
C PRO A 251 -2.12 22.64 6.86
N SER A 252 -2.40 23.92 6.65
CA SER A 252 -3.62 24.39 5.96
C SER A 252 -3.79 23.78 4.57
N SER A 253 -2.69 23.43 3.88
CA SER A 253 -2.70 22.76 2.58
C SER A 253 -3.39 21.39 2.60
N ASP A 254 -3.40 20.69 3.74
CA ASP A 254 -3.96 19.35 3.88
C ASP A 254 -5.44 19.34 4.29
N ARG A 255 -5.99 20.51 4.65
CA ARG A 255 -7.42 20.67 4.99
C ARG A 255 -8.35 20.39 3.82
N ARG A 256 -7.83 20.41 2.58
CA ARG A 256 -8.59 20.06 1.36
C ARG A 256 -8.99 18.59 1.31
N TYR A 257 -8.20 17.69 1.92
CA TYR A 257 -8.49 16.27 1.95
C TYR A 257 -9.55 15.98 3.01
N LYS A 258 -10.37 14.96 2.82
CA LYS A 258 -11.44 14.59 3.75
C LYS A 258 -11.06 13.45 4.68
N ILE A 259 -10.02 12.71 4.31
CA ILE A 259 -9.38 11.67 5.12
C ILE A 259 -7.89 11.93 5.14
N PHE A 260 -7.25 11.68 6.28
CA PHE A 260 -5.81 11.74 6.42
C PHE A 260 -5.28 10.44 7.04
N ILE A 261 -4.48 9.72 6.26
CA ILE A 261 -3.73 8.55 6.71
C ILE A 261 -2.27 8.89 6.43
N GLU A 262 -1.48 8.99 7.48
CA GLU A 262 -0.07 9.36 7.42
C GLU A 262 0.75 8.20 6.87
N GLU A 263 1.56 8.51 5.88
CA GLU A 263 2.53 7.61 5.29
C GLU A 263 3.72 7.41 6.26
N PRO A 264 4.07 6.17 6.65
CA PRO A 264 5.05 5.90 7.70
C PRO A 264 6.49 6.40 7.51
N TYR A 265 6.91 6.79 6.30
CA TYR A 265 8.25 7.33 6.04
C TYR A 265 8.20 8.79 5.60
N ASP A 266 7.38 9.16 4.61
CA ASP A 266 7.36 10.52 4.07
C ASP A 266 6.34 11.46 4.75
N LEU A 267 5.61 10.96 5.77
CA LEU A 267 4.62 11.66 6.62
C LEU A 267 3.49 12.34 5.85
N GLN A 268 3.33 11.95 4.60
CA GLN A 268 2.49 12.60 3.63
C GLN A 268 1.15 11.83 3.60
N ASN A 269 0.04 12.44 3.14
CA ASN A 269 -1.25 11.74 3.21
C ASN A 269 -1.36 10.63 2.14
N THR A 270 -1.71 9.40 2.48
CA THR A 270 -1.94 8.31 1.50
C THR A 270 -3.33 8.40 0.87
N ALA A 271 -4.30 9.00 1.54
CA ALA A 271 -5.71 9.12 1.12
C ALA A 271 -6.03 10.44 0.38
N ARG A 272 -5.05 11.01 -0.34
CA ARG A 272 -5.19 12.32 -1.02
C ARG A 272 -6.22 12.37 -2.14
N CYS A 273 -6.64 11.21 -2.65
CA CYS A 273 -7.74 11.11 -3.61
C CYS A 273 -9.08 11.56 -3.02
N VAL A 274 -9.27 11.43 -1.70
CA VAL A 274 -10.54 11.79 -1.03
C VAL A 274 -10.57 13.29 -0.75
N THR A 275 -11.00 14.08 -1.73
CA THR A 275 -11.10 15.56 -1.63
C THR A 275 -12.54 16.07 -1.52
N ARG A 276 -13.51 15.24 -1.89
CA ARG A 276 -14.93 15.56 -1.95
C ARG A 276 -15.67 15.04 -0.72
N ILE A 277 -16.61 15.83 -0.21
CA ILE A 277 -17.38 15.44 0.99
C ILE A 277 -18.32 14.26 0.69
N GLU A 278 -18.81 14.18 -0.53
CA GLU A 278 -19.68 13.11 -1.03
C GLU A 278 -18.95 11.76 -0.99
N ASN A 279 -17.66 11.74 -1.35
CA ASN A 279 -16.84 10.53 -1.28
C ASN A 279 -16.56 10.12 0.17
N LEU A 280 -16.37 11.08 1.09
CA LEU A 280 -16.28 10.77 2.51
C LEU A 280 -17.58 10.17 3.03
N GLN A 281 -18.73 10.75 2.67
CA GLN A 281 -20.05 10.25 3.07
C GLN A 281 -20.30 8.84 2.52
N LEU A 282 -19.91 8.58 1.27
CA LEU A 282 -19.96 7.24 0.68
C LEU A 282 -19.14 6.22 1.49
N ILE A 283 -17.91 6.59 1.84
CA ILE A 283 -17.02 5.76 2.67
C ILE A 283 -17.64 5.50 4.05
N GLN A 284 -18.10 6.54 4.74
CA GLN A 284 -18.73 6.41 6.06
C GLN A 284 -20.00 5.55 6.00
N HIS A 285 -20.79 5.72 4.95
CA HIS A 285 -21.98 4.90 4.72
C HIS A 285 -21.61 3.43 4.51
N ALA A 286 -20.60 3.13 3.69
CA ALA A 286 -20.14 1.77 3.45
C ALA A 286 -19.68 1.08 4.74
N PHE A 287 -18.89 1.75 5.58
CA PHE A 287 -18.51 1.22 6.90
C PHE A 287 -19.72 0.97 7.80
N SER A 288 -20.67 1.92 7.87
CA SER A 288 -21.89 1.76 8.66
C SER A 288 -22.76 0.59 8.17
N GLN A 289 -22.84 0.36 6.86
CA GLN A 289 -23.57 -0.79 6.30
C GLN A 289 -22.87 -2.10 6.63
N ALA A 290 -21.54 -2.16 6.53
CA ALA A 290 -20.78 -3.36 6.89
C ALA A 290 -20.97 -3.72 8.36
N ASP A 291 -20.80 -2.74 9.26
CA ASP A 291 -21.02 -2.89 10.71
C ASP A 291 -22.44 -3.42 11.02
N LYS A 292 -23.47 -2.83 10.41
CA LYS A 292 -24.86 -3.28 10.55
C LYS A 292 -25.12 -4.68 9.97
N ALA A 293 -24.44 -5.07 8.89
CA ALA A 293 -24.62 -6.39 8.29
C ALA A 293 -24.12 -7.52 9.21
N PHE A 294 -23.08 -7.26 10.01
CA PHE A 294 -22.53 -8.23 10.95
C PHE A 294 -23.16 -8.17 12.36
N LEU A 295 -23.63 -7.00 12.80
CA LEU A 295 -24.17 -6.81 14.16
C LEU A 295 -25.69 -6.57 14.21
N GLY A 296 -26.37 -6.48 13.07
CA GLY A 296 -27.81 -6.25 13.00
C GLY A 296 -28.63 -7.49 13.39
N SER A 297 -29.86 -7.26 13.84
CA SER A 297 -30.84 -8.31 14.17
C SER A 297 -31.24 -9.21 12.99
N ASN A 298 -30.86 -8.82 11.76
CA ASN A 298 -31.01 -9.59 10.52
C ASN A 298 -29.64 -9.94 9.91
N ALA A 299 -28.65 -10.34 10.71
CA ALA A 299 -27.39 -10.91 10.22
C ALA A 299 -27.68 -12.18 9.39
N HIS A 300 -28.15 -11.99 8.16
CA HIS A 300 -28.44 -13.03 7.20
C HIS A 300 -27.18 -13.28 6.40
N VAL A 301 -26.71 -14.51 6.44
CA VAL A 301 -25.82 -15.05 5.42
C VAL A 301 -26.49 -14.80 4.07
N PRO A 302 -25.85 -14.08 3.11
CA PRO A 302 -26.46 -13.88 1.81
C PRO A 302 -26.71 -15.25 1.17
N ALA A 303 -27.92 -15.48 0.65
CA ALA A 303 -28.32 -16.77 0.09
C ALA A 303 -27.37 -17.29 -1.01
N SER A 304 -26.59 -16.39 -1.63
CA SER A 304 -25.56 -16.71 -2.62
C SER A 304 -24.27 -17.36 -2.06
N TRP A 305 -24.18 -17.57 -0.73
CA TRP A 305 -23.03 -18.21 -0.06
C TRP A 305 -23.35 -19.64 0.39
N VAL A 306 -24.58 -20.10 0.16
CA VAL A 306 -25.07 -21.44 0.49
C VAL A 306 -25.46 -22.15 -0.81
N THR A 307 -24.50 -22.30 -1.72
CA THR A 307 -24.53 -23.27 -2.84
C THR A 307 -23.11 -23.61 -3.24
#